data_AF-A0A6C7E5D5-F1
#
_entry.id   AF-A0A6C7E5D5-F1
#
_cell.length_a   1.000
_cell.length_b   1.000
_cell.length_c   1.000
_cell.angle_alpha   90.00
_cell.angle_beta   90.00
_cell.angle_gamma   90.00
#
_symmetry.space_group_name_H-M   'P 1'
#
loop_
_entity.id
_entity.type
_entity.pdbx_description
1 polymer ?
#
loop_
_entity_poly.entity_id
_entity_poly.type
_entity_poly.pdbx_seq_one_letter_code
_entity_poly.pdbx_strand_id
1 'polypeptide(L)'
;MTTFRPGDRIRYETIDDDGFPFVRYGFVGGEAVDGGPVVVMLDGELAGAVVDVATLAPVHIGTVSLVLDGRDLLEDPSLRQGLVNLWLAEAEDAGLQIGALRMIGTGVRHANDAYVLAELDACDENYVLKASACTERSDAVIVRADRPTR
;
A
#
# COMPACT_ATOMS: atom_id res chain seq x y z
N MET A 1 -19.18 1.55 6.38
CA MET A 1 -18.14 2.29 7.09
C MET A 1 -17.34 1.28 7.89
N THR A 2 -16.02 1.30 7.73
CA THR A 2 -15.13 0.47 8.54
C THR A 2 -15.07 1.08 9.94
N THR A 3 -15.34 0.29 10.98
CA THR A 3 -15.19 0.72 12.37
C THR A 3 -13.79 0.35 12.83
N PHE A 4 -13.04 1.32 13.35
CA PHE A 4 -11.70 1.12 13.87
C PHE A 4 -11.75 0.86 15.38
N ARG A 5 -10.89 -0.03 15.87
CA ARG A 5 -10.77 -0.35 17.29
C ARG A 5 -9.36 -0.06 17.80
N PRO A 6 -9.19 0.30 19.08
CA PRO A 6 -7.87 0.44 19.67
C PRO A 6 -7.00 -0.79 19.40
N GLY A 7 -5.79 -0.57 18.89
CA GLY A 7 -4.84 -1.60 18.49
C GLY A 7 -4.93 -2.04 17.02
N ASP A 8 -5.94 -1.62 16.26
CA ASP A 8 -6.00 -1.92 14.83
C ASP A 8 -4.84 -1.25 14.08
N ARG A 9 -4.18 -2.01 13.19
CA ARG A 9 -3.15 -1.49 12.30
C ARG A 9 -3.78 -0.65 11.19
N ILE A 10 -3.32 0.57 11.01
CA ILE A 10 -3.88 1.52 10.06
C ILE A 10 -2.87 2.02 9.05
N ARG A 11 -3.40 2.36 7.88
CA ARG A 11 -2.75 3.13 6.84
C ARG A 11 -3.41 4.50 6.84
N TYR A 12 -2.61 5.54 7.02
CA TYR A 12 -3.03 6.93 7.04
C TYR A 12 -2.51 7.63 5.79
N GLU A 13 -3.42 8.08 4.93
CA GLU A 13 -3.08 8.91 3.78
C GLU A 13 -3.13 10.38 4.17
N THR A 14 -2.05 11.10 3.90
CA THR A 14 -1.93 12.52 4.18
C THR A 14 -1.16 13.23 3.07
N ILE A 15 -0.96 14.52 3.22
CA ILE A 15 -0.12 15.33 2.35
C ILE A 15 1.14 15.70 3.15
N ASP A 16 2.32 15.50 2.57
CA ASP A 16 3.58 15.94 3.18
C ASP A 16 3.77 17.46 3.11
N ASP A 17 4.87 17.95 3.68
CA ASP A 17 5.18 19.38 3.72
C ASP A 17 5.41 19.98 2.33
N ASP A 18 5.72 19.16 1.33
CA ASP A 18 5.95 19.54 -0.06
C ASP A 18 4.66 19.52 -0.91
N GLY A 19 3.53 19.10 -0.32
CA GLY A 19 2.24 19.08 -0.98
C GLY A 19 1.94 17.77 -1.73
N PHE A 20 2.74 16.71 -1.53
CA PHE A 20 2.55 15.43 -2.18
C PHE A 20 1.83 14.41 -1.29
N PRO A 21 1.00 13.52 -1.86
CA PRO A 21 0.42 12.42 -1.11
C PRO A 21 1.49 11.55 -0.48
N PHE A 22 1.35 11.32 0.82
CA PHE A 22 2.26 10.55 1.64
C PHE A 22 1.47 9.56 2.51
N VAL A 23 2.02 8.36 2.69
CA VAL A 23 1.39 7.29 3.45
C VAL A 23 2.18 7.08 4.73
N ARG A 24 1.45 6.94 5.84
CA ARG A 24 2.03 6.59 7.14
C ARG A 24 1.31 5.39 7.73
N TYR A 25 2.03 4.58 8.48
CA TYR A 25 1.46 3.47 9.21
C TYR A 25 1.46 3.73 10.71
N GLY A 26 0.59 3.03 11.42
CA GLY A 26 0.41 3.21 12.84
C GLY A 26 -0.66 2.29 13.41
N PHE A 27 -1.05 2.58 14.64
CA PHE A 27 -2.12 1.89 15.34
C PHE A 27 -3.16 2.88 15.84
N VAL A 28 -4.40 2.44 15.92
CA VAL A 28 -5.46 3.20 16.61
C VAL A 28 -5.15 3.21 18.11
N GLY A 29 -4.98 4.39 18.69
CA GLY A 29 -4.81 4.58 20.14
C GLY A 29 -6.14 4.65 20.88
N GLY A 30 -7.18 5.21 20.25
CA GLY A 30 -8.52 5.33 20.82
C GLY A 30 -9.46 6.18 19.95
N GLU A 31 -10.76 6.05 20.17
CA GLU A 31 -11.75 6.96 19.58
C GLU A 31 -11.98 8.15 20.53
N ALA A 32 -12.02 9.37 19.99
CA ALA A 32 -12.30 10.54 20.80
C ALA A 32 -13.78 10.59 21.23
N VAL A 33 -14.71 10.16 20.35
CA VAL A 33 -16.17 10.06 20.54
C VAL A 33 -16.73 9.08 19.49
N ASP A 34 -17.88 8.44 19.74
CA ASP A 34 -18.60 7.61 18.74
C ASP A 34 -18.78 8.38 17.41
N GLY A 35 -18.13 7.91 16.34
CA GLY A 35 -18.17 8.53 15.01
C GLY A 35 -17.38 9.84 14.88
N GLY A 36 -16.56 10.19 15.87
CA GLY A 36 -15.66 11.34 15.88
C GLY A 36 -14.26 11.01 15.33
N PRO A 37 -13.32 11.99 15.39
CA PRO A 37 -11.95 11.77 14.96
C PRO A 37 -11.25 10.70 15.81
N VAL A 38 -10.29 10.02 15.21
CA VAL A 38 -9.57 8.89 15.80
C VAL A 38 -8.20 9.36 16.27
N VAL A 39 -7.80 8.96 17.48
CA VAL A 39 -6.43 9.13 17.96
C VAL A 39 -5.61 7.96 17.41
N VAL A 40 -4.56 8.26 16.67
CA VAL A 40 -3.62 7.27 16.12
C VAL A 40 -2.22 7.48 16.69
N MET A 41 -1.51 6.38 16.89
CA MET A 41 -0.09 6.35 17.21
C MET A 41 0.65 5.93 15.93
N LEU A 42 1.31 6.89 15.28
CA LEU A 42 2.03 6.64 14.03
C LEU A 42 3.40 6.04 14.34
N ASP A 43 3.88 5.19 13.44
CA ASP A 43 5.17 4.54 13.59
C ASP A 43 6.31 5.56 13.58
N GLY A 44 7.29 5.34 14.46
CA GLY A 44 8.42 6.26 14.66
C GLY A 44 8.07 7.53 15.44
N GLU A 45 6.80 7.79 15.74
CA GLU A 45 6.37 8.97 16.49
C GLU A 45 6.10 8.66 17.96
N LEU A 46 6.49 9.60 18.83
CA LEU A 46 6.21 9.51 20.26
C LEU A 46 4.86 10.13 20.63
N ALA A 47 4.33 11.01 19.77
CA ALA A 47 3.07 11.71 20.00
C ALA A 47 1.94 11.07 19.18
N GLY A 48 0.77 10.97 19.80
CA GLY A 48 -0.45 10.61 19.09
C GLY A 48 -0.96 11.76 18.22
N ALA A 49 -1.56 11.43 17.09
CA ALA A 49 -2.21 12.37 16.19
C ALA A 49 -3.72 12.15 16.20
N VAL A 50 -4.50 13.23 16.10
CA VAL A 50 -5.95 13.17 15.93
C VAL A 50 -6.25 13.35 14.45
N VAL A 51 -6.87 12.36 13.81
CA VAL A 51 -7.12 12.34 12.37
C VAL A 51 -8.59 12.04 12.06
N ASP A 52 -9.03 12.47 10.87
CA ASP A 52 -10.35 12.11 10.35
C ASP A 52 -10.36 10.61 9.99
N VAL A 53 -11.43 9.91 10.33
CA VAL A 53 -11.60 8.51 9.96
C VAL A 53 -11.59 8.30 8.44
N ALA A 54 -11.98 9.31 7.67
CA ALA A 54 -12.01 9.26 6.20
C ALA A 54 -10.61 9.16 5.56
N THR A 55 -9.54 9.52 6.28
CA THR A 55 -8.15 9.42 5.79
C THR A 55 -7.47 8.11 6.23
N LEU A 56 -8.20 7.26 6.95
CA LEU A 56 -7.71 5.98 7.45
C LEU A 56 -8.26 4.82 6.64
N ALA A 57 -7.39 3.85 6.38
CA ALA A 57 -7.75 2.54 5.89
C ALA A 57 -7.17 1.46 6.82
N PRO A 58 -7.85 0.32 7.00
CA PRO A 58 -7.24 -0.83 7.64
C PRO A 58 -6.05 -1.32 6.81
N VAL A 59 -4.96 -1.72 7.47
CA VAL A 59 -3.85 -2.38 6.77
C VAL A 59 -4.28 -3.78 6.37
N HIS A 60 -4.23 -4.03 5.08
CA HIS A 60 -4.50 -5.30 4.43
C HIS A 60 -3.60 -5.39 3.20
N ILE A 61 -3.25 -6.60 2.78
CA ILE A 61 -2.37 -6.81 1.63
C ILE A 61 -2.85 -6.09 0.36
N GLY A 62 -4.18 -6.05 0.16
CA GLY A 62 -4.81 -5.33 -0.95
C GLY A 62 -5.02 -3.81 -0.76
N THR A 63 -4.76 -3.26 0.44
CA THR A 63 -4.83 -1.81 0.70
C THR A 63 -3.45 -1.15 0.70
N VAL A 64 -2.37 -1.92 0.81
CA VAL A 64 -1.00 -1.42 0.66
C VAL A 64 -0.68 -1.20 -0.82
N SER A 65 -0.47 0.05 -1.17
CA SER A 65 -0.06 0.49 -2.50
C SER A 65 1.20 1.33 -2.41
N LEU A 66 2.09 1.12 -3.38
CA LEU A 66 3.29 1.93 -3.57
C LEU A 66 3.11 2.76 -4.84
N VAL A 67 3.20 4.08 -4.72
CA VAL A 67 3.13 5.01 -5.85
C VAL A 67 4.49 5.65 -6.03
N LEU A 68 5.06 5.54 -7.23
CA LEU A 68 6.37 6.08 -7.57
C LEU A 68 6.28 6.94 -8.83
N ASP A 69 7.02 8.04 -8.86
CA ASP A 69 7.21 8.81 -10.08
C ASP A 69 8.19 8.11 -11.03
N GLY A 70 7.96 8.27 -12.33
CA GLY A 70 8.73 7.65 -13.40
C GLY A 70 7.95 6.53 -14.09
N ARG A 71 7.34 6.83 -15.23
CA ARG A 71 6.67 5.81 -16.06
C ARG A 71 7.64 4.79 -16.66
N ASP A 72 8.91 5.14 -16.81
CA ASP A 72 9.99 4.27 -17.25
C ASP A 72 10.16 3.03 -16.35
N LEU A 73 9.86 3.14 -15.05
CA LEU A 73 9.84 2.00 -14.12
C LEU A 73 8.90 0.88 -14.57
N LEU A 74 7.81 1.22 -15.27
CA LEU A 74 6.87 0.26 -15.84
C LEU A 74 7.24 -0.12 -17.28
N GLU A 75 7.80 0.79 -18.06
CA GLU A 75 8.08 0.57 -19.48
C GLU A 75 9.36 -0.24 -19.71
N ASP A 76 10.40 -0.03 -18.90
CA ASP A 76 11.65 -0.79 -18.95
C ASP A 76 11.51 -2.13 -18.20
N PRO A 77 11.58 -3.29 -18.91
CA PRO A 77 11.48 -4.61 -18.28
C PRO A 77 12.54 -4.88 -17.20
N SER A 78 13.71 -4.24 -17.29
CA SER A 78 14.82 -4.42 -16.34
C SER A 78 14.57 -3.73 -15.00
N LEU A 79 13.74 -2.69 -14.96
CA LEU A 79 13.44 -1.93 -13.74
C LEU A 79 12.29 -2.52 -12.93
N ARG A 80 11.37 -3.25 -13.57
CA ARG A 80 10.17 -3.80 -12.93
C ARG A 80 10.45 -4.73 -11.74
N GLN A 81 11.59 -5.42 -11.73
CA GLN A 81 11.95 -6.27 -10.58
C GLN A 81 12.24 -5.44 -9.32
N GLY A 82 12.78 -4.23 -9.49
CA GLY A 82 12.97 -3.29 -8.40
C GLY A 82 11.66 -2.90 -7.73
N LEU A 83 10.58 -2.73 -8.51
CA LEU A 83 9.25 -2.42 -8.00
C LEU A 83 8.72 -3.47 -7.01
N VAL A 84 9.04 -4.74 -7.23
CA VAL A 84 8.64 -5.84 -6.31
C VAL A 84 9.33 -5.66 -4.95
N ASN A 85 10.63 -5.39 -4.95
CA ASN A 85 11.39 -5.21 -3.72
C ASN A 85 10.99 -3.94 -2.96
N LEU A 86 10.71 -2.85 -3.68
CA LEU A 86 10.23 -1.62 -3.06
C LEU A 86 8.86 -1.81 -2.42
N TRP A 87 7.94 -2.51 -3.11
CA TRP A 87 6.62 -2.81 -2.53
C TRP A 87 6.71 -3.79 -1.35
N LEU A 88 7.65 -4.75 -1.38
CA LEU A 88 7.92 -5.61 -0.23
C LEU A 88 8.36 -4.80 1.00
N ALA A 89 9.29 -3.84 0.82
CA ALA A 89 9.71 -2.97 1.89
C ALA A 89 8.54 -2.13 2.45
N GLU A 90 7.67 -1.62 1.56
CA GLU A 90 6.44 -0.93 1.95
C GLU A 90 5.49 -1.83 2.76
N ALA A 91 5.31 -3.09 2.34
CA ALA A 91 4.49 -4.05 3.05
C ALA A 91 5.07 -4.42 4.43
N GLU A 92 6.41 -4.54 4.53
CA GLU A 92 7.10 -4.75 5.80
C GLU A 92 6.92 -3.57 6.76
N ASP A 93 7.03 -2.32 6.26
CA ASP A 93 6.77 -1.11 7.05
C ASP A 93 5.30 -1.01 7.49
N ALA A 94 4.37 -1.45 6.62
CA ALA A 94 2.97 -1.59 6.99
C ALA A 94 2.72 -2.66 8.08
N GLY A 95 3.70 -3.50 8.39
CA GLY A 95 3.61 -4.59 9.36
C GLY A 95 2.92 -5.83 8.80
N LEU A 96 2.85 -5.99 7.48
CA LEU A 96 2.30 -7.17 6.84
C LEU A 96 3.31 -8.33 6.84
N GLN A 97 2.82 -9.53 7.09
CA GLN A 97 3.61 -10.76 6.98
C GLN A 97 3.36 -11.42 5.63
N ILE A 98 4.40 -11.46 4.80
CA ILE A 98 4.38 -12.17 3.51
C ILE A 98 4.96 -13.57 3.74
N GLY A 99 4.17 -14.60 3.46
CA GLY A 99 4.59 -15.99 3.68
C GLY A 99 5.55 -16.48 2.61
N ALA A 100 5.16 -16.33 1.34
CA ALA A 100 5.98 -16.66 0.19
C ALA A 100 5.81 -15.61 -0.90
N LEU A 101 6.87 -15.38 -1.69
CA LEU A 101 6.83 -14.53 -2.87
C LEU A 101 7.59 -15.19 -4.02
N ARG A 102 6.96 -15.20 -5.20
CA ARG A 102 7.48 -15.78 -6.44
C ARG A 102 7.48 -14.73 -7.55
N MET A 103 8.66 -14.24 -7.90
CA MET A 103 8.82 -13.28 -8.99
C MET A 103 8.54 -13.93 -10.35
N ILE A 104 7.85 -13.21 -11.24
CA ILE A 104 7.53 -13.64 -12.60
C ILE A 104 8.42 -12.86 -13.58
N GLY A 105 9.74 -13.11 -13.54
CA GLY A 105 10.70 -12.50 -14.47
C GLY A 105 10.60 -10.98 -14.53
N THR A 106 10.39 -10.43 -15.74
CA THR A 106 10.18 -8.99 -15.99
C THR A 106 8.70 -8.60 -16.02
N GLY A 107 7.84 -9.43 -15.44
CA GLY A 107 6.40 -9.30 -15.43
C GLY A 107 5.70 -9.77 -16.71
N VAL A 108 4.48 -10.27 -16.55
CA VAL A 108 3.59 -10.65 -17.66
C VAL A 108 2.61 -9.51 -17.90
N ARG A 109 2.50 -9.06 -19.14
CA ARG A 109 1.54 -8.03 -19.54
C ARG A 109 0.12 -8.53 -19.25
N HIS A 110 -0.64 -7.71 -18.55
CA HIS A 110 -2.04 -7.88 -18.23
C HIS A 110 -2.88 -6.81 -18.96
N ALA A 111 -4.19 -6.80 -18.75
CA ALA A 111 -5.06 -5.79 -19.34
C ALA A 111 -4.67 -4.35 -18.90
N ASN A 112 -5.00 -3.36 -19.72
CA ASN A 112 -4.82 -1.93 -19.44
C ASN A 112 -3.37 -1.52 -19.12
N ASP A 113 -2.40 -2.09 -19.84
CA ASP A 113 -0.97 -1.78 -19.67
C ASP A 113 -0.42 -2.07 -18.26
N ALA A 114 -1.11 -2.90 -17.48
CA ALA A 114 -0.62 -3.42 -16.22
C ALA A 114 0.32 -4.61 -16.46
N TYR A 115 1.23 -4.86 -15.53
CA TYR A 115 2.12 -6.02 -15.51
C TYR A 115 1.95 -6.78 -14.20
N VAL A 116 1.75 -8.09 -14.28
CA VAL A 116 1.83 -8.98 -13.12
C VAL A 116 3.30 -9.28 -12.87
N LEU A 117 3.83 -8.83 -11.74
CA LEU A 117 5.26 -8.88 -11.41
C LEU A 117 5.63 -10.08 -10.55
N ALA A 118 4.76 -10.47 -9.63
CA ALA A 118 4.98 -11.58 -8.70
C ALA A 118 3.66 -12.20 -8.26
N GLU A 119 3.74 -13.42 -7.76
CA GLU A 119 2.71 -14.05 -6.93
C GLU A 119 3.18 -14.03 -5.48
N LEU A 120 2.26 -13.88 -4.54
CA LEU A 120 2.57 -13.86 -3.13
C LEU A 120 1.45 -14.50 -2.29
N ASP A 121 1.84 -15.06 -1.16
CA ASP A 121 0.94 -15.69 -0.20
C ASP A 121 0.91 -14.85 1.08
N ALA A 122 -0.30 -14.48 1.51
CA ALA A 122 -0.52 -13.72 2.73
C ALA A 122 -1.82 -14.18 3.41
N CYS A 123 -1.77 -14.47 4.71
CA CYS A 123 -2.93 -14.94 5.49
C CYS A 123 -3.67 -16.13 4.87
N ASP A 124 -2.93 -17.15 4.39
CA ASP A 124 -3.46 -18.34 3.70
C ASP A 124 -4.24 -18.05 2.39
N GLU A 125 -4.14 -16.82 1.87
CA GLU A 125 -4.69 -16.41 0.59
C GLU A 125 -3.58 -16.08 -0.42
N ASN A 126 -3.83 -16.38 -1.69
CA ASN A 126 -2.90 -16.08 -2.78
C ASN A 126 -3.26 -14.75 -3.43
N TYR A 127 -2.24 -13.96 -3.73
CA TYR A 127 -2.34 -12.65 -4.37
C TYR A 127 -1.37 -12.55 -5.54
N VAL A 128 -1.64 -11.60 -6.42
CA VAL A 128 -0.76 -11.23 -7.52
C VAL A 128 -0.35 -9.77 -7.35
N LEU A 129 0.95 -9.52 -7.38
CA LEU A 129 1.49 -8.17 -7.35
C LEU A 129 1.43 -7.58 -8.76
N LYS A 130 0.70 -6.48 -8.92
CA LYS A 130 0.51 -5.80 -10.19
C LYS A 130 1.12 -4.41 -10.15
N ALA A 131 1.76 -4.02 -11.24
CA ALA A 131 2.17 -2.66 -11.49
C ALA A 131 1.38 -2.09 -12.68
N SER A 132 0.93 -0.84 -12.60
CA SER A 132 0.23 -0.15 -13.69
C SER A 132 0.53 1.35 -13.66
N ALA A 133 0.21 2.05 -14.75
CA ALA A 133 0.23 3.51 -14.73
C ALA A 133 -0.80 4.03 -13.71
N CYS A 134 -0.44 5.09 -12.99
CA CYS A 134 -1.35 5.78 -12.09
C CYS A 134 -2.31 6.65 -12.91
N THR A 135 -3.62 6.54 -12.65
CA THR A 135 -4.63 7.36 -13.35
C THR A 135 -4.71 8.78 -12.85
N GLU A 136 -4.27 9.02 -11.61
CA GLU A 136 -4.33 10.32 -10.95
C GLU A 136 -3.07 11.16 -11.20
N ARG A 137 -1.94 10.50 -11.48
CA ARG A 137 -0.63 11.12 -11.74
C ARG A 137 -0.06 10.58 -13.05
N SER A 138 0.02 11.43 -14.07
CA SER A 138 0.30 11.02 -15.45
C SER A 138 1.67 10.39 -15.69
N ASP A 139 2.64 10.66 -14.82
CA ASP A 139 4.01 10.11 -14.88
C ASP A 139 4.34 9.24 -13.66
N ALA A 140 3.32 8.67 -13.01
CA ALA A 140 3.53 7.78 -11.87
C ALA A 140 3.09 6.35 -12.19
N VAL A 141 3.69 5.41 -11.48
CA VAL A 141 3.34 4.00 -11.47
C VAL A 141 2.77 3.65 -10.11
N ILE A 142 1.78 2.75 -10.08
CA ILE A 142 1.22 2.19 -8.86
C ILE A 142 1.47 0.70 -8.83
N VAL A 143 1.95 0.21 -7.69
CA VAL A 143 2.20 -1.21 -7.41
C VAL A 143 1.31 -1.63 -6.25
N ARG A 144 0.53 -2.70 -6.42
CA ARG A 144 -0.35 -3.22 -5.37
C ARG A 144 -0.61 -4.71 -5.53
N ALA A 145 -0.93 -5.37 -4.43
CA ALA A 145 -1.41 -6.75 -4.47
C ALA A 145 -2.91 -6.77 -4.77
N ASP A 146 -3.30 -7.57 -5.75
CA ASP A 146 -4.69 -7.82 -6.11
C ASP A 146 -4.99 -9.32 -6.01
N ARG A 147 -6.27 -9.67 -5.84
CA ARG A 147 -6.67 -11.08 -5.94
C ARG A 147 -6.44 -11.59 -7.38
N PRO A 148 -6.06 -12.87 -7.55
CA PRO A 148 -5.93 -13.47 -8.87
C PRO A 148 -7.26 -13.39 -9.61
N THR A 149 -7.27 -12.72 -10.76
CA THR A 149 -8.42 -12.73 -11.67
C THR A 149 -8.48 -14.11 -12.33
N ARG A 150 -9.60 -14.82 -12.12
CA ARG A 150 -9.85 -16.15 -12.68
C ARG A 150 -10.23 -16.09 -14.15
#